data_AF-A0A4U5JF94-F1
#
_entry.id   AF-A0A4U5JF94-F1
#
_cell.length_a   1.000
_cell.length_b   1.000
_cell.length_c   1.000
_cell.angle_alpha   90.00
_cell.angle_beta   90.00
_cell.angle_gamma   90.00
#
_symmetry.space_group_name_H-M   'P 1'
#
loop_
_entity.id
_entity.type
_entity.pdbx_description
1 polymer ?
#
loop_
_entity_poly.entity_id
_entity_poly.type
_entity_poly.pdbx_seq_one_letter_code
_entity_poly.pdbx_strand_id
1 'polypeptide(L)'
;MAETSPYSTSVVEIWSTDTQLVKGFERPVVVSEAVLSTLMEAVDHWPELSRSPPVFEFVDVDKLNGLFKSRAVDETSYTPSVEFLFQDALVTVLYGSTVRVIVERDV
;
A
#
# COMPACT_ATOMS: atom_id res chain seq x y z
N MET A 1 -5.16 -5.56 32.81
CA MET A 1 -5.10 -6.49 31.67
C MET A 1 -5.40 -5.65 30.44
N ALA A 2 -4.39 -5.34 29.63
CA ALA A 2 -4.56 -4.54 28.42
C ALA A 2 -4.35 -5.47 27.22
N GLU A 3 -5.42 -5.68 26.47
CA GLU A 3 -5.41 -6.40 25.21
C GLU A 3 -4.55 -5.59 24.23
N THR A 4 -3.30 -6.01 24.06
CA THR A 4 -2.38 -5.37 23.12
C THR A 4 -2.56 -6.10 21.80
N SER A 5 -3.35 -5.52 20.91
CA SER A 5 -3.54 -6.03 19.55
C SER A 5 -2.16 -6.23 18.89
N PRO A 6 -1.80 -7.43 18.41
CA PRO A 6 -0.45 -7.73 17.93
C PRO A 6 -0.12 -7.17 16.53
N TYR A 7 -0.97 -6.32 15.95
CA TYR A 7 -0.75 -5.67 14.66
C TYR A 7 -0.77 -4.15 14.83
N SER A 8 0.20 -3.63 15.59
CA SER A 8 0.49 -2.19 15.53
C SER A 8 1.21 -1.95 14.21
N THR A 9 0.46 -1.58 13.18
CA THR A 9 1.00 -1.13 11.90
C THR A 9 1.84 0.13 12.15
N SER A 10 3.13 -0.05 12.40
CA SER A 10 4.08 1.06 12.61
C SER A 10 4.33 1.73 11.27
N VAL A 11 3.72 2.89 11.09
CA VAL A 11 3.94 3.73 9.90
C VAL A 11 5.23 4.52 10.12
N VAL A 12 6.21 4.30 9.26
CA VAL A 12 7.55 4.90 9.36
C VAL A 12 7.75 6.09 8.44
N GLU A 13 6.90 6.24 7.43
CA GLU A 13 6.96 7.33 6.48
C GLU A 13 5.55 7.65 6.01
N ILE A 14 5.15 8.92 6.09
CA ILE A 14 3.89 9.41 5.52
C ILE A 14 4.18 10.78 4.94
N TRP A 15 3.92 10.96 3.66
CA TRP A 15 3.87 12.28 3.07
C TRP A 15 2.93 12.29 1.87
N SER A 16 2.30 13.44 1.65
CA SER A 16 1.42 13.68 0.52
C SER A 16 1.79 14.98 -0.18
N THR A 17 1.60 14.98 -1.49
CA THR A 17 1.67 16.14 -2.38
C THR A 17 0.32 16.28 -3.07
N ASP A 18 0.17 17.29 -3.93
CA ASP A 18 -1.07 17.50 -4.68
C ASP A 18 -1.46 16.28 -5.53
N THR A 19 -0.50 15.49 -6.01
CA THR A 19 -0.72 14.38 -6.95
C THR A 19 -0.24 13.03 -6.45
N GLN A 20 0.47 12.96 -5.33
CA GLN A 20 1.08 11.72 -4.84
C GLN A 20 0.94 11.57 -3.33
N LEU A 21 0.56 10.38 -2.87
CA LEU A 21 0.49 9.98 -1.46
C LEU A 21 1.42 8.79 -1.24
N VAL A 22 2.31 8.89 -0.27
CA VAL A 22 3.27 7.84 0.06
C VAL A 22 3.14 7.45 1.52
N LYS A 23 2.99 6.14 1.78
CA LYS A 23 3.04 5.55 3.13
C LYS A 23 4.00 4.39 3.20
N GLY A 24 4.94 4.44 4.13
CA GLY A 24 5.88 3.38 4.47
C GLY A 24 5.50 2.70 5.78
N PHE A 25 5.56 1.37 5.80
CA PHE A 25 5.17 0.52 6.91
C PHE A 25 6.33 -0.39 7.32
N GLU A 26 6.59 -0.48 8.62
CA GLU A 26 7.57 -1.41 9.18
C GLU A 26 7.06 -2.85 9.14
N ARG A 27 7.98 -3.80 8.89
CA ARG A 27 7.66 -5.22 8.92
C ARG A 27 7.71 -5.74 10.37
N PRO A 28 6.83 -6.67 10.77
CA PRO A 28 5.82 -7.36 9.95
C PRO A 28 4.55 -6.52 9.74
N VAL A 29 4.09 -6.44 8.49
CA VAL A 29 2.84 -5.76 8.11
C VAL A 29 2.07 -6.59 7.09
N VAL A 30 0.73 -6.57 7.18
CA VAL A 30 -0.14 -7.15 6.17
C VAL A 30 -0.22 -6.18 4.99
N VAL A 31 0.37 -6.54 3.85
CA VAL A 31 0.46 -5.67 2.66
C VAL A 31 -0.94 -5.20 2.23
N SER A 32 -1.92 -6.09 2.29
CA SER A 32 -3.31 -5.80 1.95
C SER A 32 -3.92 -4.69 2.83
N GLU A 33 -3.66 -4.70 4.14
CA GLU A 33 -4.12 -3.65 5.05
C GLU A 33 -3.36 -2.34 4.85
N ALA A 34 -2.05 -2.41 4.61
CA ALA A 34 -1.22 -1.25 4.29
C ALA A 34 -1.72 -0.54 3.02
N VAL A 35 -2.00 -1.32 1.96
CA VAL A 35 -2.55 -0.80 0.70
C VAL A 35 -3.94 -0.22 0.91
N LEU A 36 -4.84 -0.94 1.59
CA LEU A 36 -6.20 -0.46 1.84
C LEU A 36 -6.20 0.84 2.67
N SER A 37 -5.40 0.91 3.72
CA SER A 37 -5.25 2.11 4.56
C SER A 37 -4.73 3.30 3.75
N THR A 38 -3.75 3.07 2.86
CA THR A 38 -3.20 4.13 2.00
C THR A 38 -4.22 4.60 0.97
N LEU A 39 -4.98 3.68 0.38
CA LEU A 39 -6.02 4.03 -0.59
C LEU A 39 -7.20 4.78 0.04
N MET A 40 -7.61 4.42 1.26
CA MET A 40 -8.63 5.17 2.00
C MET A 40 -8.18 6.63 2.25
N GLU A 41 -6.91 6.82 2.59
CA GLU A 41 -6.34 8.15 2.78
C GLU A 41 -6.20 8.91 1.45
N ALA A 42 -5.84 8.22 0.36
CA ALA A 42 -5.84 8.80 -0.98
C ALA A 42 -7.26 9.26 -1.41
N VAL A 43 -8.31 8.51 -1.05
CA VAL A 43 -9.69 8.88 -1.30
C VAL A 43 -10.14 10.09 -0.46
N ASP A 44 -9.65 10.22 0.77
CA ASP A 44 -9.90 11.40 1.62
C ASP A 44 -9.24 12.66 1.02
N HIS A 45 -8.00 12.53 0.53
CA HIS A 45 -7.29 13.59 -0.16
C HIS A 45 -7.87 13.91 -1.54
N TRP A 46 -8.31 12.90 -2.29
CA TRP A 46 -8.85 13.00 -3.64
C TRP A 46 -10.21 12.31 -3.72
N PRO A 47 -11.30 13.02 -3.36
CA PRO A 47 -12.64 12.45 -3.32
C PRO A 47 -13.15 12.00 -4.70
N GLU A 48 -12.47 12.41 -5.78
CA GLU A 48 -12.71 11.94 -7.15
C GLU A 48 -12.48 10.42 -7.29
N LEU A 49 -11.55 9.86 -6.50
CA LEU A 49 -11.29 8.42 -6.41
C LEU A 49 -12.41 7.65 -5.69
N SER A 50 -13.29 8.34 -4.95
CA SER A 50 -14.43 7.73 -4.22
C SER A 50 -15.61 7.32 -5.12
N ARG A 51 -15.57 7.65 -6.42
CA ARG A 51 -16.73 7.49 -7.33
C ARG A 51 -17.06 6.04 -7.73
N SER A 52 -16.25 5.07 -7.30
CA SER A 52 -16.29 3.71 -7.83
C SER A 52 -16.35 2.63 -6.75
N PRO A 53 -16.74 1.39 -7.14
CA PRO A 53 -16.95 0.30 -6.21
C PRO A 53 -15.69 -0.06 -5.41
N PRO A 54 -15.85 -0.82 -4.32
CA PRO A 54 -14.80 -1.00 -3.31
C PRO A 54 -13.49 -1.54 -3.89
N VAL A 55 -12.35 -1.13 -3.31
CA VAL A 55 -10.97 -1.49 -3.71
C VAL A 55 -10.78 -2.99 -4.01
N PHE A 56 -11.50 -3.87 -3.31
CA PHE A 56 -11.43 -5.33 -3.47
C PHE A 56 -11.94 -5.83 -4.85
N GLU A 57 -12.71 -5.02 -5.58
CA GLU A 57 -13.12 -5.35 -6.96
C GLU A 57 -12.01 -5.10 -7.99
N PHE A 58 -11.05 -4.23 -7.65
CA PHE A 58 -9.95 -3.83 -8.56
C PHE A 58 -8.63 -4.51 -8.18
N VAL A 59 -8.48 -4.93 -6.93
CA VAL A 59 -7.24 -5.45 -6.39
C VAL A 59 -7.52 -6.78 -5.71
N ASP A 60 -6.94 -7.85 -6.26
CA ASP A 60 -6.90 -9.16 -5.62
C ASP A 60 -5.88 -9.10 -4.46
N VAL A 61 -6.35 -8.58 -3.34
CA VAL A 61 -5.56 -8.32 -2.13
C VAL A 61 -4.92 -9.57 -1.53
N ASP A 62 -5.52 -10.74 -1.78
CA ASP A 62 -4.99 -12.04 -1.35
C ASP A 62 -3.80 -12.44 -2.23
N LYS A 63 -3.90 -12.19 -3.54
CA LYS A 63 -2.75 -12.34 -4.45
C LYS A 63 -1.63 -11.33 -4.19
N LEU A 64 -1.92 -10.11 -3.75
CA LEU A 64 -0.86 -9.14 -3.38
C LEU A 64 0.06 -9.70 -2.31
N ASN A 65 -0.48 -10.33 -1.27
CA ASN A 65 0.32 -10.94 -0.21
C ASN A 65 1.13 -12.15 -0.74
N GLY A 66 0.59 -12.86 -1.74
CA GLY A 66 1.26 -13.98 -2.41
C GLY A 66 2.30 -13.58 -3.48
N LEU A 67 2.25 -12.36 -4.01
CA LEU A 67 3.22 -11.82 -4.98
C LEU A 67 4.57 -11.55 -4.33
N PHE A 68 4.58 -11.17 -3.06
CA PHE A 68 5.79 -10.93 -2.29
C PHE A 68 6.23 -12.20 -1.56
N LYS A 69 6.96 -13.08 -2.25
CA LYS A 69 7.62 -14.22 -1.57
C LYS A 69 8.71 -13.70 -0.62
N SER A 70 8.67 -14.10 0.64
CA SER A 70 9.62 -13.71 1.70
C SER A 70 11.10 -13.92 1.34
N ARG A 71 11.38 -14.80 0.36
CA ARG A 71 12.73 -15.12 -0.13
C ARG A 71 13.27 -14.13 -1.18
N ALA A 72 12.40 -13.34 -1.82
CA ALA A 72 12.83 -12.34 -2.82
C ALA A 72 13.50 -11.10 -2.18
N VAL A 73 13.48 -11.00 -0.85
CA VAL A 73 13.96 -9.82 -0.11
C VAL A 73 15.49 -9.84 0.11
N ASP A 74 16.16 -10.98 -0.07
CA ASP A 74 17.55 -11.16 0.38
C ASP A 74 18.62 -11.28 -0.72
N GLU A 75 18.28 -11.57 -1.99
CA GLU A 75 19.32 -12.01 -2.96
C GLU A 75 19.48 -11.18 -4.24
N THR A 76 18.72 -10.11 -4.47
CA THR A 76 18.92 -9.28 -5.68
C THR A 76 18.80 -7.79 -5.38
N SER A 77 19.62 -6.94 -6.01
CA SER A 77 19.55 -5.48 -5.95
C SER A 77 18.23 -4.86 -6.46
N TYR A 78 17.19 -5.66 -6.61
CA TYR A 78 15.87 -5.27 -7.08
C TYR A 78 14.89 -5.37 -5.92
N THR A 79 14.33 -4.23 -5.49
CA THR A 79 13.25 -4.23 -4.51
C THR A 79 12.01 -4.79 -5.20
N PRO A 80 11.42 -5.91 -4.73
CA PRO A 80 10.23 -6.45 -5.36
C PRO A 80 9.10 -5.42 -5.25
N SER A 81 8.43 -5.19 -6.35
CA SER A 81 7.38 -4.18 -6.46
C SER A 81 6.21 -4.70 -7.30
N VAL A 82 5.03 -4.14 -7.06
CA VAL A 82 3.83 -4.36 -7.87
C VAL A 82 3.20 -3.02 -8.14
N GLU A 83 2.75 -2.84 -9.38
CA GLU A 83 2.10 -1.64 -9.86
C GLU A 83 0.73 -2.02 -10.41
N PHE A 84 -0.30 -1.28 -10.03
CA PHE A 84 -1.66 -1.46 -10.55
C PHE A 84 -2.40 -0.13 -10.60
N LEU A 85 -3.43 -0.05 -11.44
CA LEU A 85 -4.28 1.14 -11.54
C LEU A 85 -5.50 1.00 -10.62
N PHE A 86 -5.76 2.02 -9.83
CA PHE A 86 -6.96 2.20 -9.03
C PHE A 86 -7.60 3.54 -9.40
N GLN A 87 -8.72 3.51 -10.12
CA GLN A 87 -9.49 4.72 -10.45
C GLN A 87 -8.66 5.82 -11.12
N ASP A 88 -7.89 5.46 -12.16
CA ASP A 88 -6.91 6.32 -12.85
C ASP A 88 -5.71 6.77 -12.00
N ALA A 89 -5.63 6.36 -10.73
CA ALA A 89 -4.44 6.49 -9.92
C ALA A 89 -3.52 5.27 -10.06
N LEU A 90 -2.24 5.49 -10.31
CA LEU A 90 -1.20 4.46 -10.27
C LEU A 90 -0.85 4.15 -8.81
N VAL A 91 -0.98 2.89 -8.44
CA VAL A 91 -0.65 2.39 -7.11
C VAL A 91 0.58 1.50 -7.22
N THR A 92 1.66 1.92 -6.58
CA THR A 92 2.93 1.21 -6.56
C THR A 92 3.24 0.74 -5.15
N VAL A 93 3.37 -0.57 -4.96
CA VAL A 93 3.75 -1.16 -3.67
C VAL A 93 5.15 -1.73 -3.78
N LEU A 94 6.08 -1.14 -3.02
CA LEU A 94 7.46 -1.60 -2.89
C LEU A 94 7.58 -2.46 -1.62
N TYR A 95 8.14 -3.65 -1.75
CA TYR A 95 8.30 -4.61 -0.65
C TYR A 95 9.78 -4.83 -0.35
N GLY A 96 10.37 -3.97 0.47
CA GLY A 96 11.76 -4.06 0.90
C GLY A 96 11.91 -4.41 2.38
N SER A 97 12.89 -3.77 3.04
CA SER A 97 12.97 -3.74 4.51
C SER A 97 11.71 -3.15 5.14
N THR A 98 11.06 -2.23 4.43
CA THR A 98 9.73 -1.67 4.74
C THR A 98 8.80 -1.89 3.55
N VAL A 99 7.49 -1.93 3.81
CA VAL A 99 6.48 -1.95 2.75
C VAL A 99 6.09 -0.52 2.47
N ARG A 100 6.35 -0.01 1.27
CA ARG A 100 5.98 1.35 0.87
C ARG A 100 4.87 1.29 -0.17
N VAL A 101 3.77 1.97 0.09
CA VAL A 101 2.65 2.14 -0.84
C VAL A 101 2.69 3.58 -1.34
N ILE A 102 2.69 3.74 -2.65
CA ILE A 102 2.71 5.01 -3.36
C ILE A 102 1.43 5.04 -4.19
N VAL A 103 0.63 6.10 -4.06
CA VAL A 103 -0.55 6.34 -4.87
C VAL A 103 -0.34 7.64 -5.62
N GLU A 104 -0.34 7.58 -6.94
CA GLU A 104 -0.13 8.71 -7.85
C GLU A 104 -1.39 8.91 -8.66
N ARG A 105 -2.00 10.09 -8.62
CA ARG A 105 -3.12 10.44 -9.51
C ARG A 105 -2.60 11.13 -10.78
N ASP A 106 -3.25 10.85 -11.91
CA ASP A 106 -3.06 11.62 -13.14
C ASP A 106 -3.77 12.98 -13.01
N VAL A 107 -3.18 14.03 -13.61
CA VAL A 107 -3.62 15.45 -13.50
C VAL A 107 -4.57 15.90 -14.60
#